data_AF-C2G5Q7-F1
#
_entry.id   AF-C2G5Q7-F1
#
_cell.length_a   1.000
_cell.length_b   1.000
_cell.length_c   1.000
_cell.angle_alpha   90.00
_cell.angle_beta   90.00
_cell.angle_gamma   90.00
#
_symmetry.space_group_name_H-M   'P 1'
#
loop_
_entity.id
_entity.type
_entity.pdbx_description
1 polymer ?
#
loop_
_entity_poly.entity_id
_entity_poly.type
_entity_poly.pdbx_seq_one_letter_code
_entity_poly.pdbx_strand_id
1 'polypeptide(L)'
;MFFSETDLPHVKAQSNGVRSGYYSAAFLLQRILADRLDVDPTEIEIADISMKVLEDGTNRRIAEIILTDELPNGSGFVRFLYNDFQNILSEAMEPSNMN
;
A
#
# COMPACT_ATOMS: atom_id res chain seq x y z
N MET A 1 8.58 4.62 11.36
CA MET A 1 7.44 3.98 12.07
C MET A 1 7.71 3.74 13.55
N PHE A 2 8.95 3.53 13.98
CA PHE A 2 9.35 3.75 15.37
C PHE A 2 10.27 4.96 15.41
N PHE A 3 9.89 5.94 16.22
CA PHE A 3 10.82 6.87 16.81
C PHE A 3 10.94 6.49 18.29
N SER A 4 12.13 6.58 18.85
CA SER A 4 12.31 6.54 20.29
C SER A 4 11.68 7.79 20.91
N GLU A 5 11.16 7.70 22.13
CA GLU A 5 10.78 8.88 22.90
C GLU A 5 11.95 9.85 23.09
N THR A 6 13.18 9.35 23.01
CA THR A 6 14.43 10.11 23.07
C THR A 6 14.84 10.74 21.74
N ASP A 7 14.16 10.46 20.62
CA ASP A 7 14.52 10.99 19.32
C ASP A 7 14.26 12.49 19.23
N LEU A 8 15.11 13.19 18.47
CA LEU A 8 14.95 14.61 18.20
C LEU A 8 13.60 14.87 17.48
N PRO A 9 12.94 16.02 17.73
CA PRO A 9 11.61 16.29 17.17
C PRO A 9 11.52 16.16 15.65
N HIS A 10 12.55 16.57 14.91
CA HIS A 10 12.57 16.48 13.45
C HIS A 10 12.69 15.02 12.94
N VAL A 11 13.37 14.14 13.68
CA VAL A 11 13.46 12.70 13.38
C VAL A 11 12.08 12.04 13.56
N LYS A 12 11.38 12.40 14.64
CA LYS A 12 9.99 11.97 14.87
C LYS A 12 9.06 12.42 13.74
N ALA A 13 9.14 13.69 13.38
CA ALA A 13 8.34 14.27 12.30
C ALA A 13 8.61 13.57 10.96
N GLN A 14 9.88 13.31 10.62
CA GLN A 14 10.25 12.58 9.41
C GLN A 14 9.70 11.14 9.43
N SER A 15 9.84 10.41 10.54
CA SER A 15 9.28 9.05 10.68
C SER A 15 7.76 9.03 10.51
N ASN A 16 7.06 10.05 11.00
CA ASN A 16 5.62 10.21 10.81
C ASN A 16 5.26 10.51 9.35
N GLY A 17 6.02 11.37 8.67
CA GLY A 17 5.83 11.65 7.25
C GLY A 17 5.97 10.38 6.39
N VAL A 18 6.99 9.57 6.67
CA VAL A 18 7.19 8.25 6.01
C VAL A 18 6.01 7.32 6.29
N ARG A 19 5.55 7.25 7.55
CA ARG A 19 4.38 6.44 7.93
C ARG A 19 3.13 6.87 7.15
N SER A 20 2.84 8.17 7.12
CA SER A 20 1.70 8.71 6.37
C SER A 20 1.80 8.40 4.88
N GLY A 21 3.00 8.46 4.29
CA GLY A 21 3.22 8.09 2.89
C GLY A 21 2.78 6.66 2.57
N TYR A 22 3.05 5.69 3.45
CA TYR A 22 2.61 4.31 3.26
C TYR A 22 1.09 4.14 3.38
N TYR A 23 0.44 4.82 4.33
CA TYR A 23 -1.04 4.82 4.38
C TYR A 23 -1.63 5.43 3.12
N SER A 24 -1.11 6.58 2.66
CA SER A 24 -1.55 7.20 1.42
C SER A 24 -1.37 6.27 0.22
N ALA A 25 -0.23 5.57 0.12
CA ALA A 25 0.01 4.60 -0.95
C ALA A 25 -1.00 3.45 -0.92
N ALA A 26 -1.32 2.91 0.26
CA ALA A 26 -2.30 1.82 0.40
C ALA A 26 -3.70 2.25 -0.07
N PHE A 27 -4.18 3.43 0.34
CA PHE A 27 -5.48 3.96 -0.08
C PHE A 27 -5.52 4.32 -1.57
N LEU A 28 -4.42 4.83 -2.13
CA LEU A 28 -4.34 5.07 -3.58
C LEU A 28 -4.44 3.76 -4.36
N LEU A 29 -3.70 2.73 -3.94
CA LEU A 29 -3.74 1.42 -4.58
C LEU A 29 -5.14 0.78 -4.54
N GLN A 30 -5.80 0.84 -3.38
CA GLN A 30 -7.18 0.43 -3.21
C GLN A 30 -8.10 1.16 -4.20
N ARG A 31 -7.99 2.49 -4.30
CA ARG A 31 -8.87 3.29 -5.15
C ARG A 31 -8.63 3.04 -6.64
N ILE A 32 -7.37 2.90 -7.06
CA ILE A 32 -7.01 2.56 -8.44
C ILE A 32 -7.59 1.20 -8.83
N LEU A 33 -7.46 0.21 -7.94
CA LEU A 33 -8.00 -1.12 -8.20
C LEU A 33 -9.53 -1.12 -8.27
N ALA A 34 -10.17 -0.41 -7.34
CA ALA A 34 -11.63 -0.30 -7.28
C ALA A 34 -12.20 0.37 -8.54
N ASP A 35 -11.58 1.47 -8.98
CA ASP A 35 -11.95 2.19 -10.20
C ASP A 35 -11.76 1.33 -11.46
N ARG A 36 -10.64 0.59 -11.53
CA ARG A 36 -10.36 -0.31 -12.66
C ARG A 36 -11.36 -1.46 -12.78
N LEU A 37 -11.81 -2.02 -11.65
CA LEU A 37 -12.69 -3.17 -11.63
C LEU A 37 -14.18 -2.80 -11.58
N ASP A 38 -14.50 -1.51 -11.49
CA ASP A 38 -15.86 -0.99 -11.30
C ASP A 38 -16.55 -1.60 -10.05
N VAL A 39 -15.84 -1.55 -8.93
CA VAL A 39 -16.27 -2.09 -7.63
C VAL A 39 -16.22 -1.01 -6.55
N ASP A 40 -16.93 -1.23 -5.44
CA ASP A 40 -16.82 -0.31 -4.30
C ASP A 40 -15.43 -0.48 -3.64
N PRO A 41 -14.69 0.59 -3.33
CA PRO A 41 -13.44 0.48 -2.59
C PRO A 41 -13.54 -0.30 -1.28
N THR A 42 -14.71 -0.34 -0.63
CA THR A 42 -14.89 -1.13 0.61
C THR A 42 -14.72 -2.63 0.38
N GLU A 43 -14.93 -3.11 -0.85
CA GLU A 43 -14.75 -4.53 -1.20
C GLU A 43 -13.27 -4.97 -1.19
N ILE A 44 -12.34 -4.01 -1.17
CA ILE A 44 -10.89 -4.24 -1.07
C ILE A 44 -10.43 -3.65 0.27
N GLU A 45 -10.15 -4.47 1.26
CA GLU A 45 -9.75 -3.99 2.59
C GLU A 45 -8.23 -3.85 2.73
N ILE A 46 -7.80 -2.78 3.40
CA ILE A 46 -6.43 -2.64 3.89
C ILE A 46 -6.37 -3.29 5.28
N ALA A 47 -5.99 -4.57 5.32
CA ALA A 47 -6.00 -5.36 6.54
C ALA A 47 -4.93 -4.90 7.54
N ASP A 48 -3.73 -4.56 7.07
CA ASP A 48 -2.66 -4.05 7.92
C ASP A 48 -1.60 -3.28 7.10
N ILE A 49 -0.87 -2.39 7.78
CA ILE A 49 0.36 -1.79 7.27
C ILE A 49 1.43 -1.96 8.35
N SER A 50 2.22 -3.03 8.20
CA SER A 50 3.22 -3.43 9.19
C SER A 50 4.63 -3.07 8.74
N MET A 51 5.59 -3.11 9.66
CA MET A 51 7.00 -2.93 9.33
C MET A 51 7.69 -4.29 9.36
N LYS A 52 8.46 -4.57 8.31
CA LYS A 52 9.19 -5.83 8.15
C LYS A 52 10.68 -5.56 7.95
N VAL A 53 11.52 -6.41 8.53
CA VAL A 53 12.95 -6.43 8.22
C VAL A 53 13.15 -7.26 6.96
N LEU A 54 13.87 -6.71 5.99
CA LEU A 54 14.17 -7.40 4.74
C LEU A 54 15.24 -8.46 4.99
N GLU A 55 14.93 -9.71 4.65
CA GLU A 55 15.81 -10.87 4.84
C GLU A 55 16.89 -10.99 3.74
N ASP A 56 17.49 -9.87 3.34
CA ASP A 56 18.53 -9.80 2.31
C ASP A 56 19.94 -9.56 2.88
N GLY A 57 20.09 -9.69 4.21
CA GLY A 57 21.34 -9.42 4.93
C GLY A 57 21.67 -7.94 5.12
N THR A 58 20.86 -7.01 4.58
CA THR A 58 21.07 -5.56 4.72
C THR A 58 20.46 -4.97 5.99
N ASN A 59 19.61 -5.74 6.68
CA ASN A 59 18.85 -5.30 7.86
C ASN A 59 17.99 -4.05 7.60
N ARG A 60 17.64 -3.80 6.33
CA ARG A 60 16.74 -2.72 5.92
C ARG A 60 15.34 -2.99 6.43
N ARG A 61 14.65 -1.92 6.82
CA ARG A 61 13.24 -1.97 7.22
C ARG A 61 12.38 -1.46 6.07
N ILE A 62 11.34 -2.21 5.75
CA ILE A 62 10.34 -1.87 4.74
C ILE A 62 8.96 -1.81 5.40
N ALA A 63 8.00 -1.15 4.77
CA ALA A 63 6.59 -1.33 5.10
C ALA A 63 5.99 -2.45 4.24
N GLU A 64 5.15 -3.26 4.85
CA GLU A 64 4.36 -4.30 4.20
C GLU A 64 2.90 -3.83 4.25
N ILE A 65 2.31 -3.61 3.07
CA ILE A 65 0.88 -3.28 2.92
C ILE A 65 0.16 -4.59 2.64
N ILE A 66 -0.81 -4.94 3.49
CA ILE A 66 -1.59 -6.16 3.39
C ILE A 66 -3.00 -5.81 2.95
N LEU A 67 -3.41 -6.37 1.82
CA LEU A 67 -4.75 -6.20 1.25
C LEU A 67 -5.50 -7.53 1.30
N THR A 68 -6.82 -7.46 1.48
CA THR A 68 -7.73 -8.62 1.38
C THR A 68 -9.02 -8.22 0.66
N ASP A 69 -9.70 -9.20 0.08
CA ASP A 69 -11.10 -9.00 -0.33
C ASP A 69 -11.98 -8.95 0.93
N GLU A 70 -13.07 -8.17 0.89
CA GLU A 70 -14.05 -8.06 2.00
C GLU A 70 -14.77 -9.39 2.27
N LEU A 71 -15.08 -10.15 1.20
CA LEU A 71 -15.82 -11.40 1.33
C LEU A 71 -14.95 -12.53 1.90
N PRO A 72 -15.42 -13.29 2.91
CA PRO A 72 -14.64 -14.38 3.53
C PRO A 72 -14.23 -15.51 2.57
N ASN A 73 -15.01 -15.74 1.51
CA ASN A 73 -14.71 -16.72 0.46
C ASN A 73 -13.81 -16.16 -0.65
N GLY A 74 -13.47 -14.87 -0.61
CA GLY A 74 -12.72 -14.14 -1.63
C GLY A 74 -13.59 -13.80 -2.84
N SER A 75 -13.50 -12.55 -3.29
CA SER A 75 -14.05 -12.10 -4.58
C SER A 75 -13.02 -12.19 -5.71
N GLY A 76 -11.73 -12.21 -5.36
CA GLY A 76 -10.62 -12.31 -6.29
C GLY A 76 -10.01 -10.98 -6.73
N PHE A 77 -10.44 -9.83 -6.17
CA PHE A 77 -9.93 -8.51 -6.56
C PHE A 77 -8.46 -8.33 -6.17
N VAL A 78 -8.10 -8.69 -4.94
CA VAL A 78 -6.70 -8.65 -4.48
C VAL A 78 -5.85 -9.68 -5.22
N ARG A 79 -6.42 -10.84 -5.60
CA ARG A 79 -5.72 -11.82 -6.44
C ARG A 79 -5.43 -11.26 -7.83
N PHE A 80 -6.39 -10.55 -8.43
CA PHE A 80 -6.22 -9.86 -9.70
C PHE A 80 -5.09 -8.83 -9.61
N LEU A 81 -5.11 -7.97 -8.57
CA LEU A 81 -4.05 -7.01 -8.31
C LEU A 81 -2.68 -7.70 -8.20
N TYR A 82 -2.58 -8.79 -7.46
CA TYR A 82 -1.33 -9.53 -7.29
C TYR A 82 -0.77 -10.03 -8.62
N ASN A 83 -1.63 -10.56 -9.49
CA ASN A 83 -1.23 -11.13 -10.78
C ASN A 83 -0.84 -10.05 -11.81
N ASP A 84 -1.43 -8.85 -11.72
CA ASP A 84 -1.25 -7.76 -12.69
C ASP A 84 -0.58 -6.51 -12.10
N PHE A 85 0.09 -6.65 -10.95
CA PHE A 85 0.53 -5.52 -10.12
C PHE A 85 1.41 -4.51 -10.88
N GLN A 86 2.37 -5.01 -11.67
CA GLN A 86 3.29 -4.15 -12.41
C GLN A 86 2.57 -3.30 -13.45
N ASN A 87 1.60 -3.88 -14.17
CA ASN A 87 0.83 -3.15 -15.17
C ASN A 87 -0.04 -2.07 -14.52
N ILE A 88 -0.78 -2.43 -13.46
CA ILE A 88 -1.61 -1.47 -12.71
C ILE A 88 -0.78 -0.31 -12.16
N LEU A 89 0.41 -0.61 -11.62
CA LEU A 89 1.31 0.41 -11.09
C LEU A 89 1.84 1.32 -12.21
N SER A 90 2.27 0.75 -13.35
CA SER A 90 2.74 1.52 -14.49
C SER A 90 1.66 2.43 -15.05
N GLU A 91 0.44 1.93 -15.25
CA GLU A 91 -0.70 2.73 -15.73
C GLU A 91 -1.04 3.88 -14.77
N ALA A 92 -0.97 3.65 -13.46
CA ALA A 92 -1.23 4.68 -12.45
C ALA A 92 -0.16 5.79 -12.43
N MET A 93 1.10 5.46 -12.76
CA MET A 93 2.22 6.40 -12.78
C MET A 93 2.37 7.12 -14.12
N GLU A 94 1.88 6.50 -15.21
CA GLU A 94 1.95 6.99 -16.58
C GLU A 94 0.54 7.13 -17.17
N PRO A 95 -0.25 8.13 -16.73
CA PRO A 95 -1.59 8.31 -17.26
C PRO A 95 -1.53 8.59 -18.76
N SER A 96 -2.15 7.72 -19.56
CA SER A 96 -2.23 7.93 -21.00
C SER A 96 -3.19 9.08 -21.30
N ASN A 97 -2.71 10.13 -21.97
CA ASN A 97 -3.52 11.25 -22.47
C ASN A 97 -4.40 10.86 -23.68
N MET A 98 -5.11 9.73 -23.64
CA MET A 98 -6.14 9.44 -24.62
C MET A 98 -7.47 9.99 -24.11
N ASN A 99 -7.71 11.26 -24.50
CA ASN A 99 -9.02 11.89 -24.51
C ASN A 99 -9.99 11.17 -25.45
#